data_AF-A0AA43A6Y7-F1
#
_entry.id   AF-A0AA43A6Y7-F1
#
_cell.length_a   1.000
_cell.length_b   1.000
_cell.length_c   1.000
_cell.angle_alpha   90.00
_cell.angle_beta   90.00
_cell.angle_gamma   90.00
#
_symmetry.space_group_name_H-M   'P 1'
#
loop_
_entity.id
_entity.type
_entity.pdbx_description
1 polymer ?
#
loop_
_entity_poly.entity_id
_entity_poly.type
_entity_poly.pdbx_seq_one_letter_code
_entity_poly.pdbx_strand_id
1 'polypeptide(L)' 'MLIRVMYSDGRFDMVKPDMLDNLLDRQVVTSFKRNSGWAVVGRDAIRSSSRGNYRGMERRQSQ' A
#
# COMPACT_ATOMS: atom_id res chain seq x y z
N MET A 1 -0.57 -13.75 -2.48
CA MET A 1 -0.98 -13.82 -1.05
C MET A 1 -2.26 -13.03 -0.85
N LEU A 2 -3.00 -13.26 0.24
CA LEU A 2 -4.14 -12.41 0.62
C LEU A 2 -3.67 -11.30 1.56
N ILE A 3 -4.28 -10.13 1.44
CA ILE A 3 -3.98 -8.94 2.26
C ILE A 3 -5.19 -8.67 3.15
N ARG A 4 -4.95 -8.52 4.45
CA ARG A 4 -6.01 -8.16 5.39
C ARG A 4 -6.28 -6.67 5.30
N VAL A 5 -7.53 -6.29 5.11
CA VAL A 5 -7.99 -4.90 5.02
C VAL A 5 -8.94 -4.58 6.17
N MET A 6 -9.05 -3.30 6.47
CA MET A 6 -10.03 -2.71 7.39
C MET A 6 -10.83 -1.68 6.58
N TYR A 7 -12.14 -1.82 6.57
CA TYR A 7 -13.04 -0.86 5.95
C TYR A 7 -13.34 0.29 6.90
N SER A 8 -13.91 1.38 6.37
CA SER A 8 -14.41 2.51 7.16
C SER A 8 -15.46 2.11 8.21
N ASP A 9 -16.20 1.04 7.94
CA ASP A 9 -17.19 0.45 8.85
C ASP A 9 -16.56 -0.31 10.04
N GLY A 10 -15.23 -0.41 10.11
CA GLY A 10 -14.51 -1.16 11.14
C GLY A 10 -14.47 -2.68 10.89
N ARG A 11 -15.07 -3.15 9.80
CA ARG A 11 -15.00 -4.54 9.36
C ARG A 11 -13.63 -4.87 8.81
N PHE A 12 -13.19 -6.10 9.07
CA PHE A 12 -11.96 -6.65 8.51
C PHE A 12 -12.26 -7.73 7.48
N ASP A 13 -11.48 -7.76 6.41
CA ASP A 13 -11.63 -8.73 5.34
C ASP A 13 -10.28 -9.11 4.73
N MET A 14 -10.24 -10.18 3.95
CA MET A 14 -9.04 -10.68 3.28
C MET A 14 -9.24 -10.65 1.78
N VAL A 15 -8.57 -9.71 1.12
CA VAL A 15 -8.71 -9.47 -0.31
C VAL A 15 -7.44 -9.84 -1.06
N LYS A 16 -7.57 -10.14 -2.35
CA LYS A 16 -6.41 -10.29 -3.23
C LYS A 16 -5.75 -8.92 -3.47
N PRO A 17 -4.44 -8.86 -3.71
CA PRO A 17 -3.74 -7.61 -3.99
C PRO A 17 -4.33 -6.86 -5.19
N ASP A 18 -4.80 -7.57 -6.22
CA ASP A 18 -5.47 -6.99 -7.38
C ASP A 18 -6.77 -6.26 -7.00
N MET A 19 -7.53 -6.87 -6.09
CA MET A 19 -8.76 -6.28 -5.56
C MET A 19 -8.47 -5.13 -4.59
N LEU A 20 -7.39 -5.22 -3.81
CA LEU A 20 -6.94 -4.14 -2.94
C LEU A 20 -6.71 -2.84 -3.73
N ASP A 21 -6.05 -2.91 -4.89
CA ASP A 21 -5.81 -1.71 -5.72
C ASP A 21 -7.13 -1.06 -6.13
N ASN A 22 -8.13 -1.86 -6.53
CA ASN A 22 -9.48 -1.38 -6.83
C ASN A 22 -10.19 -0.77 -5.61
N LEU A 23 -10.02 -1.37 -4.42
CA LEU A 23 -10.63 -0.88 -3.18
C LEU A 23 -9.95 0.40 -2.67
N LEU A 24 -8.65 0.54 -2.92
CA LEU A 24 -7.88 1.75 -2.65
C LEU A 24 -8.30 2.88 -3.59
N ASP A 25 -8.47 2.59 -4.88
CA ASP A 25 -8.98 3.54 -5.89
C ASP A 25 -10.37 4.06 -5.51
N ARG A 26 -11.26 3.15 -5.08
CA ARG A 26 -12.61 3.48 -4.60
C ARG A 26 -12.63 4.11 -3.20
N GLN A 27 -11.49 4.23 -2.53
CA GLN A 27 -11.35 4.76 -1.16
C GLN A 27 -12.27 4.09 -0.11
N VAL A 28 -12.63 2.80 -0.30
CA VAL A 28 -13.51 2.09 0.62
C VAL A 28 -12.76 1.44 1.80
N VAL A 29 -11.46 1.22 1.64
CA VAL A 29 -10.58 0.66 2.67
C VAL A 29 -9.86 1.79 3.40
N THR A 30 -9.89 1.78 4.73
CA THR A 30 -9.21 2.76 5.58
C THR A 30 -7.82 2.30 6.00
N SER A 31 -7.57 1.00 6.10
CA SER A 31 -6.24 0.47 6.44
C SER A 31 -6.03 -0.94 5.89
N PHE A 32 -4.78 -1.33 5.62
CA PHE A 32 -4.47 -2.69 5.21
C PHE A 32 -3.17 -3.18 5.85
N LYS A 33 -3.10 -4.50 6.08
CA LYS A 33 -1.96 -5.15 6.74
C LYS A 33 -0.93 -5.60 5.70
N ARG A 34 0.20 -4.91 5.67
CA ARG A 34 1.42 -5.32 4.96
C ARG A 34 2.33 -6.12 5.88
N ASN A 35 3.39 -6.69 5.32
CA ASN A 35 4.37 -7.45 6.10
C ASN A 35 5.00 -6.63 7.25
N SER A 36 5.18 -5.33 7.06
CA SER A 36 5.72 -4.43 8.08
C SER A 36 4.69 -3.87 9.07
N GLY A 37 3.39 -4.16 8.93
CA GLY A 37 2.35 -3.68 9.84
C GLY A 37 1.10 -3.15 9.14
N TRP A 38 0.28 -2.38 9.84
CA TRP A 38 -0.90 -1.72 9.27
C TRP A 38 -0.51 -0.42 8.57
N ALA A 39 -0.99 -0.22 7.34
CA ALA A 39 -0.84 1.00 6.57
C ALA A 39 -2.22 1.68 6.46
N VAL A 40 -2.33 2.93 6.89
CA VAL A 40 -3.58 3.71 6.88
C VAL A 40 -3.73 4.44 5.54
N VAL A 41 -4.81 4.15 4.82
CA VAL A 41 -5.11 4.75 3.52
C VAL A 41 -5.43 6.24 3.73
N GLY A 42 -4.73 7.13 3.01
CA GLY A 42 -4.92 8.58 3.09
C GLY A 42 -4.14 9.30 4.21
N ARG A 43 -3.56 8.58 5.17
CA ARG A 43 -2.69 9.14 6.22
C ARG A 43 -1.25 8.64 6.11
N ASP A 44 -1.07 7.33 5.92
CA ASP A 44 0.21 6.76 5.58
C ASP A 44 0.44 6.87 4.07
N ALA A 45 1.67 7.20 3.69
CA ALA A 45 2.10 7.17 2.31
C ALA A 45 2.01 5.72 1.79
N ILE A 46 0.90 5.38 1.15
CA ILE A 46 0.67 4.06 0.51
C ILE A 46 1.75 3.78 -0.53
N ARG A 47 2.21 4.84 -1.17
CA ARG A 47 3.46 4.91 -1.88
C ARG A 47 4.28 5.95 -1.14
N SER A 48 5.24 5.51 -0.33
CA SER A 48 6.39 6.36 -0.13
C SER A 48 6.98 6.55 -1.54
N SER A 49 6.59 7.64 -2.18
CA SER A 49 7.55 8.47 -2.86
C SER A 49 8.58 8.82 -1.80
N SER A 50 9.47 7.87 -1.52
CA SER A 50 10.79 8.18 -1.06
C SER A 50 11.43 8.93 -2.24
N ARG A 51 11.04 10.19 -2.40
CA ARG A 51 11.94 11.32 -2.63
C ARG A 51 12.83 11.53 -1.39
N GLY A 52 13.15 10.47 -0.65
CA GLY A 52 14.40 10.45 0.08
C GLY A 52 15.47 10.36 -0.98
N ASN A 53 16.14 11.48 -1.24
CA ASN A 53 17.36 11.61 -2.03
C ASN A 53 17.96 10.25 -2.42
N TYR A 54 17.61 9.72 -3.59
CA TYR A 54 18.31 8.57 -4.14
C TYR A 54 19.70 9.04 -4.55
N ARG A 55 20.65 8.99 -3.62
CA ARG A 55 22.10 9.20 -3.84
C ARG A 55 22.78 7.89 -4.28
N GLY A 56 22.07 7.04 -5.01
CA GLY A 56 22.63 5.84 -5.63
C GLY A 56 22.80 6.08 -7.13
N MET A 57 23.89 5.59 -7.73
CA MET A 57 24.02 5.54 -9.18
C MET A 57 22.81 4.80 -9.77
N GLU A 58 22.20 5.36 -10.80
CA GLU A 58 21.12 4.73 -11.56
C GLU A 58 21.53 3.32 -12.01
N ARG A 59 20.90 2.30 -11.43
CA ARG A 59 21.21 0.89 -11.71
C ARG A 59 20.67 0.42 -13.07
N ARG A 60 20.12 1.33 -13.89
CA ARG A 60 19.64 1.07 -15.25
C ARG A 60 20.64 1.47 -16.34
N GLN A 61 21.81 1.98 -15.96
CA GLN A 61 22.94 2.07 -16.89
C GLN A 61 24.04 1.11 -16.45
N SER A 62 23.86 -0.16 -16.79
CA SER A 62 24.99 -1.04 -17.03
C SER A 62 24.52 -2.22 -17.87
N GLN A 63 24.79 -2.06 -19.17
CA GLN A 63 25.00 -3.04 -20.24
C GLN A 63 23.85 -3.94 -20.71
#